data_AF-A0A917WM42-F1
#
_entry.id   AF-A0A917WM42-F1
#
_cell.length_a   1.000
_cell.length_b   1.000
_cell.length_c   1.000
_cell.angle_alpha   90.00
_cell.angle_beta   90.00
_cell.angle_gamma   90.00
#
_symmetry.space_group_name_H-M   'P 1'
#
loop_
_entity.id
_entity.type
_entity.pdbx_description
1 polymer ?
#
loop_
_entity_poly.entity_id
_entity_poly.type
_entity_poly.pdbx_seq_one_letter_code
_entity_poly.pdbx_strand_id
1 'polypeptide(L)'
;MRLIKEIGDLRNLRLSGAGVSEAILLLFLSTGHASAESCLAPIRPYVPGDARAARDYADLIRRDFELYIRDIQSYFRCLEAERARAFEEAREVSEEYGRFLETIDR
;
A
#
# COMPACT_ATOMS: atom_id res chain seq x y z
N MET A 1 23.88 -25.04 -41.30
CA MET A 1 22.44 -25.38 -41.27
C MET A 1 22.15 -26.42 -40.18
N ARG A 2 22.40 -26.09 -38.91
CA ARG A 2 22.09 -26.89 -37.72
C ARG A 2 22.12 -25.91 -36.54
N LEU A 3 20.98 -25.32 -36.16
CA LEU A 3 20.82 -24.58 -34.89
C LEU A 3 19.33 -24.19 -34.62
N ILE A 4 18.36 -25.02 -35.03
CA ILE A 4 16.93 -24.81 -34.76
C ILE A 4 16.32 -26.02 -34.02
N LYS A 5 17.04 -26.63 -33.08
CA LYS A 5 16.55 -27.84 -32.37
C LYS A 5 16.40 -27.69 -30.85
N GLU A 6 16.15 -26.48 -30.35
CA GLU A 6 15.93 -26.27 -28.90
C GLU A 6 14.80 -25.25 -28.63
N ILE A 7 13.64 -25.43 -29.30
CA ILE A 7 12.35 -24.80 -28.90
C ILE A 7 11.31 -25.92 -28.71
N GLY A 8 11.77 -27.12 -28.38
CA GLY A 8 10.99 -28.36 -28.42
C GLY A 8 10.48 -28.86 -27.08
N ASP A 9 10.73 -28.17 -25.97
CA ASP A 9 10.53 -28.73 -24.62
C ASP A 9 9.68 -27.88 -23.67
N LEU A 10 8.64 -27.23 -24.20
CA LEU A 10 7.55 -26.64 -23.39
C LEU A 10 6.25 -27.44 -23.50
N ARG A 11 6.26 -28.60 -24.17
CA ARG A 11 5.04 -29.30 -24.58
C ARG A 11 4.57 -30.42 -23.64
N ASN A 12 5.20 -30.58 -22.46
CA ASN A 12 4.92 -31.69 -21.55
C ASN A 12 4.60 -31.30 -20.09
N LEU A 13 4.39 -30.02 -19.76
CA LEU A 13 3.79 -29.69 -18.46
C LEU A 13 2.29 -30.04 -18.49
N ARG A 14 1.96 -31.29 -18.15
CA ARG A 14 0.62 -31.64 -17.69
C ARG A 14 0.40 -31.02 -16.31
N LEU A 15 0.06 -29.74 -16.30
CA LEU A 15 -0.45 -29.08 -15.12
C LEU A 15 -1.83 -29.67 -14.82
N SER A 16 -1.91 -30.47 -13.76
CA SER A 16 -3.19 -30.84 -13.14
C SER A 16 -3.98 -29.58 -12.83
N GLY A 17 -5.31 -29.61 -12.93
CA GLY A 17 -6.17 -28.47 -12.59
C GLY A 17 -5.90 -27.91 -11.18
N ALA A 18 -5.43 -28.77 -10.26
CA ALA A 18 -4.95 -28.38 -8.94
C ALA A 18 -3.70 -27.49 -8.98
N GLY A 19 -2.71 -27.81 -9.82
CA GLY A 19 -1.47 -27.03 -9.94
C GLY A 19 -1.68 -25.68 -10.63
N VAL A 20 -2.66 -25.59 -11.54
CA VAL A 20 -3.08 -24.31 -12.12
C VAL A 20 -3.77 -23.44 -11.06
N SER A 21 -4.65 -24.02 -10.25
CA SER A 21 -5.34 -23.32 -9.15
C SER A 21 -4.36 -22.80 -8.10
N GLU A 22 -3.35 -23.59 -7.75
CA GLU A 22 -2.33 -23.22 -6.76
C GLU A 22 -1.41 -22.12 -7.28
N ALA A 23 -0.98 -22.21 -8.55
CA ALA A 23 -0.20 -21.14 -9.19
C ALA A 23 -0.97 -19.82 -9.30
N ILE A 24 -2.27 -19.88 -9.60
CA ILE A 24 -3.16 -18.70 -9.64
C ILE A 24 -3.28 -18.06 -8.25
N LEU A 25 -3.45 -18.86 -7.19
CA LEU A 25 -3.55 -18.36 -5.81
C LEU A 25 -2.24 -17.66 -5.38
N LEU A 26 -1.09 -18.23 -5.73
CA LEU A 26 0.23 -17.64 -5.46
C LEU A 26 0.44 -16.32 -6.23
N LEU A 27 -0.04 -16.23 -7.48
CA LEU A 27 0.02 -15.00 -8.28
C LEU A 27 -0.81 -13.86 -7.65
N PHE A 28 -2.01 -14.15 -7.15
CA PHE A 28 -2.84 -13.13 -6.47
C PHE A 28 -2.25 -12.61 -5.16
N LEU A 29 -1.46 -13.42 -4.44
CA LEU A 29 -0.75 -12.99 -3.23
C LEU A 29 0.49 -12.13 -3.54
N SER A 30 1.00 -12.19 -4.77
CA SER A 30 2.22 -11.48 -5.19
C SER A 30 1.96 -10.09 -5.80
N THR A 31 0.71 -9.79 -6.19
CA THR A 31 0.32 -8.45 -6.63
C THR A 31 0.22 -7.51 -5.44
N GLY A 32 1.36 -6.94 -5.03
CA GLY A 32 1.39 -5.76 -4.19
C GLY A 32 0.51 -4.70 -4.83
N HIS A 33 -0.60 -4.37 -4.18
CA HIS A 33 -1.50 -3.34 -4.69
C HIS A 33 -0.76 -2.01 -4.61
N ALA A 34 -0.30 -1.49 -5.75
CA ALA A 34 0.11 -0.09 -5.88
C ALA A 34 -1.15 0.80 -5.92
N SER A 35 -1.97 0.72 -4.86
CA SER A 35 -3.00 1.71 -4.60
C SER A 35 -2.38 2.76 -3.71
N ALA A 36 -2.30 4.01 -4.17
CA ALA A 36 -2.09 5.12 -3.25
C ALA A 36 -3.29 5.16 -2.30
N GLU A 37 -3.09 4.74 -1.05
CA GLU A 37 -4.13 4.77 -0.04
C GLU A 37 -4.38 6.23 0.35
N SER A 38 -5.65 6.66 0.31
CA SER A 38 -6.01 8.00 0.75
C SER A 38 -6.11 8.02 2.28
N CYS A 39 -5.04 8.46 2.94
CA CYS A 39 -5.04 8.59 4.40
C CYS A 39 -6.00 9.71 4.84
N LEU A 40 -7.16 9.32 5.41
CA LEU A 40 -8.16 10.26 5.91
C LEU A 40 -7.90 10.60 7.37
N ALA A 41 -7.68 11.89 7.65
CA ALA A 41 -7.53 12.36 9.03
C ALA A 41 -8.87 12.27 9.78
N PRO A 42 -8.89 11.77 11.03
CA PRO A 42 -10.10 11.76 11.85
C PRO A 42 -10.50 13.19 12.25
N ILE A 43 -11.81 13.40 12.43
CA ILE A 43 -12.37 14.68 12.85
C ILE A 43 -11.98 14.95 14.31
N ARG A 44 -11.53 16.18 14.59
CA ARG A 44 -11.19 16.58 15.97
C ARG A 44 -12.45 16.63 16.84
N PRO A 45 -12.43 16.06 18.06
CA PRO A 45 -13.54 16.16 18.97
C PRO A 45 -13.76 17.61 19.41
N TYR A 46 -15.02 17.98 19.64
CA TYR A 46 -15.42 19.31 20.06
C TYR A 46 -15.67 19.35 21.57
N VAL A 47 -15.26 20.45 22.21
CA VAL A 47 -15.58 20.75 23.61
C VAL A 47 -16.29 22.10 23.66
N PRO A 48 -17.52 22.18 24.21
CA PRO A 48 -18.20 23.45 24.41
C PRO A 48 -17.38 24.39 25.30
N GLY A 49 -17.41 25.70 25.01
CA GLY A 49 -16.78 26.70 25.86
C GLY A 49 -17.48 26.92 27.21
N ASP A 50 -18.77 26.57 27.29
CA ASP A 50 -19.52 26.60 28.55
C ASP A 50 -19.22 25.37 29.42
N ALA A 51 -18.76 25.60 30.64
CA ALA A 51 -18.37 24.55 31.57
C ALA A 51 -19.56 23.71 32.05
N ARG A 52 -20.77 24.27 32.08
CA ARG A 52 -21.97 23.49 32.42
C ARG A 52 -22.31 22.52 31.29
N ALA A 53 -22.39 23.01 30.05
CA ALA A 53 -22.57 22.15 28.87
C ALA A 53 -21.50 21.05 28.77
N ALA A 54 -20.23 21.37 29.05
CA ALA A 54 -19.17 20.35 29.04
C ALA A 54 -19.38 19.25 30.09
N ARG A 55 -19.95 19.57 31.26
CA ARG A 55 -20.30 18.57 32.29
C ARG A 55 -21.54 17.77 31.92
N ASP A 56 -22.57 18.46 31.42
CA ASP A 56 -23.85 17.84 31.04
C ASP A 56 -23.66 16.81 29.91
N TYR A 57 -22.68 17.01 29.03
CA TYR A 57 -22.34 16.12 27.92
C TYR A 57 -20.99 15.39 28.09
N ALA A 58 -20.46 15.28 29.31
CA ALA A 58 -19.11 14.76 29.57
C ALA A 58 -18.87 13.35 29.00
N ASP A 59 -19.86 12.47 29.08
CA ASP A 59 -19.72 11.09 28.58
C ASP A 59 -19.68 11.02 27.04
N LEU A 60 -20.46 11.87 26.37
CA LEU A 60 -20.43 11.99 24.91
C LEU A 60 -19.06 12.53 24.46
N ILE A 61 -18.61 13.62 25.08
CA ILE A 61 -17.32 14.24 24.78
C ILE A 61 -16.20 13.22 25.01
N ARG A 62 -16.20 12.50 26.14
CA ARG A 62 -15.20 11.45 26.43
C ARG A 62 -15.16 10.40 25.33
N ARG A 63 -16.32 9.89 24.91
CA ARG A 63 -16.41 8.91 23.83
C ARG A 63 -15.84 9.45 22.52
N ASP A 64 -16.12 10.70 22.16
CA ASP A 64 -15.58 11.30 20.94
C ASP A 64 -14.05 11.40 20.97
N PHE A 65 -13.46 11.72 22.12
CA PHE A 65 -12.01 11.67 22.30
C PHE A 65 -11.45 10.25 22.18
N GLU A 66 -12.10 9.25 22.77
CA GLU A 66 -11.67 7.85 22.66
C GLU A 66 -11.71 7.35 21.20
N LEU A 67 -12.78 7.70 20.46
CA LEU A 67 -12.89 7.40 19.03
C LEU A 67 -11.76 8.07 18.23
N TYR A 68 -11.52 9.37 18.47
CA TYR A 68 -10.43 10.10 17.82
C TYR A 68 -9.06 9.46 18.09
N ILE A 69 -8.77 9.11 19.34
CA ILE A 69 -7.48 8.51 19.72
C ILE A 69 -7.30 7.13 19.07
N ARG A 70 -8.37 6.35 18.92
CA ARG A 70 -8.31 5.09 18.18
C ARG A 70 -8.03 5.34 16.69
N ASP A 71 -8.76 6.26 16.08
CA ASP A 71 -8.75 6.45 14.63
C ASP A 71 -7.49 7.16 14.13
N ILE A 72 -6.90 8.05 14.96
CA ILE A 72 -5.64 8.72 14.61
C ILE A 72 -4.46 7.74 14.49
N GLN A 73 -4.50 6.62 15.22
CA GLN A 73 -3.47 5.58 15.09
C GLN A 73 -3.55 4.87 13.73
N SER A 74 -4.75 4.62 13.23
CA SER A 74 -4.95 4.07 11.88
C SER A 74 -4.48 5.05 10.81
N TYR A 75 -4.78 6.33 10.99
CA TYR A 75 -4.30 7.39 10.10
C TYR A 75 -2.77 7.45 10.04
N PHE A 76 -2.07 7.39 11.18
CA PHE A 76 -0.61 7.38 11.20
C PHE A 76 0.00 6.14 10.53
N ARG A 77 -0.59 4.96 10.72
CA ARG A 77 -0.13 3.75 10.03
C ARG A 77 -0.26 3.88 8.51
N CYS A 78 -1.37 4.42 8.03
CA CYS A 78 -1.55 4.71 6.60
C CYS A 78 -0.47 5.67 6.09
N LEU A 79 -0.25 6.80 6.78
CA LEU A 79 0.74 7.79 6.34
C LEU A 79 2.16 7.21 6.27
N GLU A 80 2.56 6.38 7.23
CA GLU A 80 3.88 5.78 7.22
C GLU A 80 4.04 4.74 6.10
N ALA A 81 2.97 3.99 5.79
CA ALA A 81 2.97 3.07 4.66
C ALA A 81 3.08 3.81 3.31
N GLU A 82 2.31 4.89 3.13
CA GLU A 82 2.38 5.73 1.93
C GLU A 82 3.74 6.42 1.79
N ARG A 83 4.33 6.86 2.90
CA ARG A 83 5.69 7.40 2.91
C ARG A 83 6.71 6.36 2.45
N ALA A 84 6.65 5.14 2.97
CA ALA A 84 7.56 4.07 2.58
C ALA A 84 7.41 3.72 1.09
N ARG A 85 6.17 3.60 0.60
CA ARG A 85 5.87 3.35 -0.82
C ARG A 85 6.42 4.45 -1.72
N ALA A 86 6.14 5.72 -1.40
CA ALA A 86 6.60 6.86 -2.18
C ALA A 86 8.13 7.02 -2.16
N PHE A 87 8.78 6.63 -1.07
CA PHE A 87 10.24 6.65 -0.97
C PHE A 87 10.88 5.62 -1.91
N GLU A 88 10.31 4.42 -1.99
CA GLU A 88 10.79 3.38 -2.92
C GLU A 88 10.64 3.82 -4.38
N GLU A 89 9.47 4.35 -4.75
CA GLU A 89 9.22 4.89 -6.08
C GLU A 89 10.22 6.02 -6.43
N ALA A 90 10.47 6.94 -5.49
CA ALA A 90 11.43 8.02 -5.69
C ALA A 90 12.86 7.49 -5.89
N ARG A 91 13.25 6.39 -5.22
CA ARG A 91 14.54 5.72 -5.40
C ARG A 91 14.67 5.17 -6.81
N GLU A 92 13.69 4.38 -7.26
CA GLU A 92 13.66 3.77 -8.59
C GLU A 92 13.73 4.83 -9.71
N VAL A 93 12.91 5.87 -9.61
CA VAL A 93 12.89 6.98 -10.58
C VAL A 93 14.23 7.72 -10.60
N SER A 94 14.86 7.91 -9.44
CA SER A 94 16.18 8.56 -9.38
C SER A 94 17.28 7.73 -10.05
N GLU A 95 17.25 6.41 -9.88
CA GLU A 95 18.20 5.48 -10.53
C GLU A 95 17.97 5.40 -12.05
N GLU A 96 16.71 5.42 -12.49
CA GLU A 96 16.37 5.51 -13.91
C GLU A 96 16.90 6.81 -14.52
N TYR A 97 16.69 7.94 -13.85
CA TYR A 97 17.21 9.22 -14.30
C TYR A 97 18.75 9.25 -14.36
N GLY A 98 19.43 8.66 -13.37
CA GLY A 98 20.89 8.52 -13.39
C GLY A 98 21.40 7.76 -14.63
N ARG A 99 20.79 6.61 -14.96
CA ARG A 99 21.12 5.84 -16.17
C ARG A 99 20.85 6.61 -17.46
N PHE A 100 19.79 7.41 -17.48
CA PHE A 100 19.50 8.29 -18.61
C PHE A 100 20.63 9.33 -18.80
N LEU A 101 21.10 9.96 -17.72
CA LEU A 101 22.21 10.92 -17.78
C LEU A 101 23.49 10.28 -18.33
N GLU A 102 23.84 9.08 -17.86
CA GLU A 102 25.00 8.32 -18.38
C GLU A 102 24.91 8.01 -19.89
N THR A 103 23.68 7.91 -20.42
CA THR A 103 23.45 7.63 -21.84
C THR A 103 23.66 8.87 -22.71
N ILE A 104 23.28 10.05 -22.22
CA ILE A 104 23.39 11.31 -22.97
C ILE A 104 24.75 11.99 -22.83
N ASP A 105 25.50 11.69 -21.76
CA ASP A 105 26.85 12.23 -21.53
C ASP A 105 27.94 11.49 -22.35
N ARG A 106 27.57 10.53 -23.20
CA ARG A 106 28.47 9.75 -24.07
C ARG A 106 28.62 10.32 -25.47
#